data_AF-K1SSK6-F1
#
_entry.id   AF-K1SSK6-F1
#
_cell.length_a   1.000
_cell.length_b   1.000
_cell.length_c   1.000
_cell.angle_alpha   90.00
_cell.angle_beta   90.00
_cell.angle_gamma   90.00
#
_symmetry.space_group_name_H-M   'P 1'
#
loop_
_entity.id
_entity.type
_entity.pdbx_description
1 polymer ?
#
loop_
_entity_poly.entity_id
_entity_poly.type
_entity_poly.pdbx_seq_one_letter_code
_entity_poly.pdbx_strand_id
1 'polypeptide(L)'
;MIALMENAACNAIADGLEEGQSSVGTKLDVSHDAATPVGMHVTAKAELVEVDRRRLVFRVTAEDDAGPIGQGTHERFLIMADKFLAKAEAKKG
;
A
#
# COMPACT_ATOMS: atom_id res chain seq x y z
N MET A 1 1.96 -7.47 8.86
CA MET A 1 2.51 -6.12 8.66
C MET A 1 2.34 -5.62 7.22
N ILE A 2 3.01 -6.23 6.22
CA ILE A 2 3.01 -5.72 4.83
C ILE A 2 1.60 -5.45 4.26
N ALA A 3 0.71 -6.43 4.28
CA ALA A 3 -0.65 -6.24 3.77
C ALA A 3 -1.42 -5.11 4.48
N LEU A 4 -1.14 -4.86 5.77
CA LEU A 4 -1.75 -3.77 6.53
C LEU A 4 -1.19 -2.40 6.08
N MET A 5 0.12 -2.30 5.82
CA MET A 5 0.74 -1.11 5.23
C MET A 5 0.22 -0.84 3.81
N GLU A 6 0.04 -1.89 3.00
CA GLU A 6 -0.57 -1.75 1.68
C GLU A 6 -2.00 -1.24 1.76
N ASN A 7 -2.79 -1.77 2.70
CA ASN A 7 -4.15 -1.32 2.95
C ASN A 7 -4.20 0.14 3.42
N ALA A 8 -3.30 0.56 4.32
CA ALA A 8 -3.18 1.96 4.73
C ALA A 8 -2.90 2.88 3.53
N ALA A 9 -2.02 2.48 2.61
CA ALA A 9 -1.74 3.25 1.39
C ALA A 9 -2.91 3.26 0.40
N CYS A 10 -3.68 2.17 0.30
CA CYS A 10 -4.94 2.16 -0.46
C CYS A 10 -5.95 3.17 0.12
N ASN A 11 -6.15 3.13 1.43
CA ASN A 11 -7.11 4.00 2.12
C ASN A 11 -6.69 5.47 2.04
N ALA A 12 -5.38 5.76 2.09
CA ALA A 12 -4.85 7.12 2.04
C ALA A 12 -5.19 7.89 0.74
N ILE A 13 -5.52 7.18 -0.34
CA ILE A 13 -5.90 7.80 -1.63
C ILE A 13 -7.34 7.53 -2.04
N ALA A 14 -8.12 6.77 -1.26
CA ALA A 14 -9.42 6.28 -1.68
C ALA A 14 -10.37 7.42 -2.10
N ASP A 15 -10.42 8.50 -1.31
CA ASP A 15 -11.28 9.66 -1.57
C ASP A 15 -10.79 10.52 -2.75
N GLY A 16 -9.55 10.33 -3.20
CA GLY A 16 -8.96 11.05 -4.33
C GLY A 16 -9.07 10.30 -5.66
N LEU A 17 -9.62 9.09 -5.68
CA LEU A 17 -9.77 8.31 -6.91
C LEU A 17 -11.03 8.74 -7.68
N GLU A 18 -10.88 8.90 -8.99
CA GLU A 18 -12.02 9.09 -9.89
C GLU A 18 -12.74 7.76 -10.13
N GLU A 19 -13.96 7.82 -10.66
CA GLU A 19 -14.74 6.64 -11.06
C GLU A 19 -13.95 5.76 -12.04
N GLY A 20 -13.90 4.46 -11.77
CA GLY A 20 -13.15 3.48 -12.57
C GLY A 20 -11.63 3.51 -12.37
N GLN A 21 -11.10 4.44 -11.57
CA GLN A 21 -9.69 4.42 -11.17
C GLN A 21 -9.46 3.47 -9.98
N SER A 22 -8.25 2.94 -9.93
CA SER A 22 -7.73 2.19 -8.78
C SER A 22 -6.22 2.37 -8.70
N SER A 23 -5.56 1.67 -7.79
CA SER A 23 -4.10 1.61 -7.73
C SER A 23 -3.62 0.19 -7.48
N VAL A 24 -2.43 -0.12 -7.99
CA VAL A 24 -1.74 -1.40 -7.74
C VAL A 24 -0.37 -1.15 -7.13
N GLY A 25 0.05 -1.99 -6.20
CA GLY A 25 1.41 -1.94 -5.64
C GLY A 25 2.43 -2.39 -6.69
N THR A 26 3.51 -1.62 -6.86
CA THR A 26 4.59 -1.94 -7.84
C THR A 26 5.91 -2.27 -7.17
N LYS A 27 6.15 -1.74 -5.98
CA LYS A 27 7.36 -2.01 -5.20
C LYS A 27 7.08 -1.81 -3.72
N LEU A 28 7.71 -2.63 -2.91
CA LEU A 28 7.72 -2.49 -1.46
C LEU A 28 9.14 -2.68 -0.96
N ASP A 29 9.59 -1.82 -0.06
CA ASP A 29 10.91 -1.88 0.56
C ASP A 29 10.76 -1.47 2.02
N VAL A 30 10.72 -2.46 2.92
CA VAL A 30 10.31 -2.31 4.32
C VAL A 30 11.16 -3.21 5.22
N SER A 31 11.62 -2.66 6.34
CA SER A 31 12.23 -3.44 7.43
C SER A 31 11.18 -3.97 8.41
N HIS A 32 11.45 -5.11 9.04
CA HIS A 32 10.66 -5.69 10.11
C HIS A 32 11.54 -5.69 11.37
N ASP A 33 11.30 -4.71 12.23
CA ASP A 33 12.23 -4.29 13.28
C ASP A 33 11.95 -4.98 14.62
N ALA A 34 10.70 -5.41 14.86
CA ALA A 34 10.30 -6.10 16.08
C ALA A 34 9.16 -7.10 15.81
N ALA A 35 9.03 -8.13 16.65
CA ALA A 35 7.97 -9.13 16.55
C ALA A 35 6.76 -8.75 17.40
N THR A 36 5.55 -8.93 16.84
CA THR A 36 4.28 -8.70 17.55
C THR A 36 3.61 -10.03 17.91
N PRO A 37 3.24 -10.27 19.19
CA PRO A 37 2.49 -11.45 19.61
C PRO A 37 1.09 -11.53 19.01
N VAL A 38 0.56 -12.75 18.85
CA VAL A 38 -0.83 -12.97 18.42
C VAL A 38 -1.79 -12.34 19.42
N GLY A 39 -2.79 -11.61 18.91
CA GLY A 39 -3.84 -10.95 19.70
C GLY A 39 -3.55 -9.49 20.04
N MET A 40 -2.33 -9.00 19.81
CA MET A 40 -1.99 -7.60 19.99
C MET A 40 -2.50 -6.74 18.82
N HIS A 41 -2.82 -5.47 19.10
CA HIS A 41 -3.24 -4.55 18.07
C HIS A 41 -2.04 -4.00 17.29
N VAL A 42 -2.21 -3.83 15.98
CA VAL A 42 -1.20 -3.23 15.11
C VAL A 42 -1.85 -2.13 14.30
N THR A 43 -1.26 -0.94 14.31
CA THR A 43 -1.65 0.19 13.47
C THR A 43 -0.61 0.37 12.37
N ALA A 44 -1.04 0.46 11.11
CA ALA A 44 -0.19 0.91 10.02
C ALA A 44 -0.59 2.32 9.57
N LYS A 45 0.39 3.14 9.22
CA LYS A 45 0.20 4.48 8.67
C LYS A 45 0.87 4.56 7.31
N ALA A 46 0.27 5.32 6.40
CA ALA A 46 0.83 5.61 5.09
C ALA A 46 0.73 7.11 4.83
N GLU A 47 1.84 7.72 4.46
CA GLU A 47 1.94 9.12 4.09
C GLU A 47 2.41 9.21 2.65
N LEU A 48 1.64 9.87 1.78
CA LEU A 48 2.03 10.11 0.39
C LEU A 48 3.14 11.16 0.36
N VAL A 49 4.35 10.75 -0.02
CA VAL A 49 5.55 11.61 -0.01
C VAL A 49 6.00 12.04 -1.41
N GLU A 50 5.52 11.38 -2.46
CA GLU A 50 5.84 11.73 -3.87
C GLU A 50 4.68 11.39 -4.79
N VAL A 51 4.41 12.28 -5.74
CA VAL A 51 3.50 12.07 -6.88
C VAL A 51 4.26 12.37 -8.17
N ASP A 52 4.52 11.35 -8.98
CA ASP A 52 5.08 11.49 -10.33
C ASP A 52 4.09 10.89 -11.34
N ARG A 53 3.26 11.76 -11.93
CA ARG A 53 2.17 11.41 -12.86
C ARG A 53 1.22 10.38 -12.24
N ARG A 54 1.41 9.09 -12.56
CA ARG A 54 0.59 7.97 -12.07
C ARG A 54 1.29 7.15 -10.99
N ARG A 55 2.55 7.44 -10.71
CA ARG A 55 3.35 6.81 -9.66
C ARG A 55 3.17 7.59 -8.36
N LEU A 56 2.89 6.87 -7.30
CA LEU A 56 2.70 7.36 -5.95
C LEU A 56 3.70 6.65 -5.04
N VAL A 57 4.41 7.40 -4.20
CA VAL A 57 5.31 6.80 -3.20
C VAL A 57 4.80 7.15 -1.81
N PHE A 58 4.63 6.12 -1.00
CA PHE A 58 4.22 6.26 0.38
C PHE A 58 5.39 5.93 1.30
N ARG A 59 5.59 6.77 2.32
CA ARG A 59 6.28 6.35 3.54
C ARG A 59 5.28 5.55 4.37
N VAL A 60 5.63 4.32 4.74
CA VAL A 60 4.77 3.43 5.53
C VAL A 60 5.44 3.08 6.85
N THR A 61 4.64 3.02 7.90
CA THR A 61 5.07 2.55 9.23
C THR A 61 4.05 1.58 9.78
N ALA A 62 4.49 0.70 10.68
CA ALA A 62 3.62 -0.08 11.54
C ALA A 62 4.15 -0.04 12.98
N GLU A 63 3.21 0.05 13.92
CA GLU A 63 3.46 0.04 15.35
C GLU A 63 2.43 -0.87 16.03
N ASP A 64 2.86 -1.58 17.07
CA ASP A 64 1.97 -2.26 18.00
C ASP A 64 1.92 -1.49 19.33
N ASP A 65 1.21 -2.03 20.33
CA ASP A 65 1.05 -1.38 21.63
C ASP A 65 2.38 -1.15 22.39
N ALA A 66 3.46 -1.83 21.98
CA ALA A 66 4.80 -1.71 22.57
C ALA A 66 5.74 -0.80 21.76
N GLY A 67 5.39 -0.42 20.53
CA GLY A 67 6.15 0.54 19.72
C GLY A 67 6.29 0.17 18.24
N PRO A 68 7.26 0.79 17.53
CA PRO A 68 7.49 0.54 16.11
C PRO A 68 7.91 -0.91 15.82
N ILE A 69 7.29 -1.52 14.81
CA ILE A 69 7.58 -2.91 14.40
C ILE A 69 8.09 -3.00 12.96
N GLY A 70 7.98 -1.94 12.18
CA GLY A 70 8.57 -1.89 10.85
C GLY A 70 8.22 -0.62 10.08
N GLN A 71 9.01 -0.34 9.06
CA GLN A 71 8.94 0.91 8.31
C GLN A 71 9.58 0.80 6.94
N GLY A 72 9.20 1.69 6.02
CA GLY A 72 9.84 1.79 4.73
C GLY A 72 9.01 2.53 3.71
N THR A 73 9.08 2.07 2.46
CA THR A 73 8.39 2.68 1.32
C THR A 73 7.51 1.71 0.58
N HIS A 74 6.40 2.22 0.07
CA HIS A 74 5.46 1.50 -0.77
C HIS A 74 5.14 2.33 -2.00
N GLU A 75 5.42 1.78 -3.16
CA GLU A 75 5.10 2.40 -4.44
C GLU A 75 3.80 1.85 -4.98
N ARG A 76 2.90 2.76 -5.38
CA ARG A 76 1.65 2.41 -6.05
C ARG A 76 1.56 3.11 -7.39
N PHE A 77 0.88 2.48 -8.33
CA PHE A 77 0.60 3.05 -9.63
C PHE A 77 -0.90 3.15 -9.86
N LEU A 78 -1.39 4.34 -10.18
CA LEU A 78 -2.78 4.56 -10.57
C LEU A 78 -3.08 3.80 -11.86
N ILE A 79 -4.26 3.19 -11.95
CA ILE A 79 -4.73 2.39 -13.09
C ILE A 79 -6.20 2.66 -13.38
N MET A 80 -6.64 2.33 -14.60
CA MET A 80 -8.06 2.12 -14.89
C MET A 80 -8.38 0.66 -14.63
N ALA A 81 -9.34 0.38 -13.76
CA ALA A 81 -9.67 -0.97 -13.29
C ALA A 81 -9.95 -1.92 -14.47
N ASP A 82 -10.88 -1.55 -15.35
CA ASP A 82 -11.29 -2.40 -16.48
C ASP A 82 -10.14 -2.74 -17.43
N LYS A 83 -9.33 -1.73 -17.78
CA LYS A 83 -8.17 -1.94 -18.68
C LYS A 83 -7.12 -2.85 -18.03
N PHE A 84 -6.91 -2.69 -16.72
CA PHE A 84 -5.97 -3.53 -15.99
C PHE A 84 -6.45 -4.96 -15.88
N LEU A 85 -7.73 -5.16 -15.53
CA LEU A 85 -8.36 -6.49 -15.44
C LEU A 85 -8.37 -7.19 -16.81
N ALA A 86 -8.76 -6.51 -17.88
CA ALA A 86 -8.71 -7.08 -19.24
C ALA A 86 -7.29 -7.54 -19.61
N LYS A 87 -6.26 -6.75 -19.27
CA LYS A 87 -4.85 -7.13 -19.49
C LYS A 87 -4.42 -8.31 -18.62
N ALA A 88 -4.92 -8.40 -17.39
CA ALA A 88 -4.65 -9.54 -16.51
C ALA A 88 -5.32 -10.82 -17.02
N GLU A 89 -6.59 -10.75 -17.44
CA GLU A 89 -7.33 -11.88 -17.99
C GLU A 89 -6.73 -12.39 -19.31
N ALA A 90 -6.23 -11.49 -20.17
CA ALA A 90 -5.55 -11.88 -21.40
C ALA A 90 -4.27 -12.71 -21.20
N LYS A 91 -3.77 -12.86 -19.95
CA LYS A 91 -2.66 -13.78 -19.62
C LYS A 91 -3.13 -15.21 -19.41
N LYS A 92 -4.42 -15.42 -19.13
CA LYS A 92 -5.03 -16.75 -19.13
C LYS A 92 -5.25 -17.08 -20.61
N GLY A 93 -4.42 -17.98 -21.15
CA GLY A 93 -4.60 -18.49 -22.50
C GLY A 93 -5.96 -19.14 -22.67
#